data_AF-A0A923RGU0-F1
#
_entry.id   AF-A0A923RGU0-F1
#
_cell.length_a   1.000
_cell.length_b   1.000
_cell.length_c   1.000
_cell.angle_alpha   90.00
_cell.angle_beta   90.00
_cell.angle_gamma   90.00
#
_symmetry.space_group_name_H-M   'P 1'
#
loop_
_entity.id
_entity.type
_entity.pdbx_description
1 polymer ?
#
loop_
_entity_poly.entity_id
_entity_poly.type
_entity_poly.pdbx_seq_one_letter_code
_entity_poly.pdbx_strand_id
1 'polypeptide(L)' 'PSIAEVTDLIEIALGSIPNRQVWVNPDCGLKTRGYDETVASLINVVAATRAVRERVHAH' A
#
# COMPACT_ATOMS: atom_id res chain seq x y z
N PRO A 1 5.24 8.57 0.43
CA PRO A 1 6.09 7.34 0.40
C PRO A 1 6.33 6.92 -1.06
N SER A 2 7.46 6.30 -1.33
CA SER A 2 7.76 5.67 -2.62
C SER A 2 6.97 4.36 -2.78
N ILE A 3 6.89 3.85 -4.01
CA ILE A 3 6.28 2.55 -4.30
C ILE A 3 7.03 1.43 -3.57
N ALA A 4 8.38 1.46 -3.58
CA ALA A 4 9.22 0.45 -2.95
C ALA A 4 8.96 0.36 -1.44
N GLU A 5 8.95 1.50 -0.74
CA GLU A 5 8.65 1.53 0.70
C GLU A 5 7.28 0.92 1.03
N VAL A 6 6.25 1.23 0.23
CA VAL A 6 4.91 0.66 0.47
C VAL A 6 4.87 -0.83 0.15
N THR A 7 5.56 -1.27 -0.91
CA THR A 7 5.68 -2.69 -1.25
C THR A 7 6.29 -3.50 -0.11
N ASP A 8 7.40 -3.02 0.46
CA ASP A 8 8.09 -3.70 1.57
C ASP A 8 7.15 -3.85 2.79
N LEU A 9 6.40 -2.80 3.13
CA LEU A 9 5.43 -2.84 4.23
C LEU A 9 4.29 -3.84 3.99
N ILE A 10 3.78 -3.93 2.76
CA ILE A 10 2.74 -4.89 2.41
C ILE A 10 3.30 -6.32 2.51
N GLU A 11 4.53 -6.56 2.04
CA GLU A 11 5.17 -7.88 2.10
C GLU A 11 5.44 -8.33 3.55
N ILE A 12 5.85 -7.42 4.43
CA ILE A 12 5.95 -7.67 5.87
C ILE A 12 4.58 -8.09 6.45
N ALA A 13 3.51 -7.36 6.12
CA ALA A 13 2.17 -7.68 6.60
C ALA A 13 1.70 -9.06 6.11
N LEU A 14 1.93 -9.39 4.84
CA LEU A 14 1.58 -10.68 4.25
C LEU A 14 2.39 -11.86 4.82
N GLY A 15 3.58 -11.60 5.38
CA GLY A 15 4.34 -12.60 6.13
C GLY A 15 3.72 -12.99 7.47
N SER A 16 2.77 -12.20 7.98
CA SER A 16 2.18 -12.39 9.32
C SER A 16 0.65 -12.57 9.30
N ILE A 17 -0.05 -12.05 8.29
CA ILE A 17 -1.51 -12.00 8.21
C ILE A 17 -1.96 -12.68 6.90
N PRO A 18 -2.98 -13.58 6.92
CA PRO A 18 -3.51 -14.18 5.70
C PRO A 18 -3.92 -13.11 4.69
N ASN A 19 -3.56 -13.31 3.41
CA ASN A 19 -3.71 -12.27 2.38
C ASN A 19 -5.12 -11.66 2.26
N ARG A 20 -6.18 -12.46 2.45
CA ARG A 20 -7.59 -12.01 2.37
C ARG A 20 -7.99 -11.09 3.52
N GLN A 21 -7.16 -10.97 4.55
CA GLN A 21 -7.40 -10.14 5.75
C GLN A 21 -6.56 -8.86 5.75
N VAL A 22 -5.59 -8.71 4.84
CA VAL A 22 -4.75 -7.51 4.75
C VAL A 22 -5.45 -6.40 3.97
N TRP A 23 -5.61 -5.25 4.60
CA TRP A 23 -6.06 -4.01 3.98
C TRP A 23 -4.91 -3.01 3.94
N VAL A 24 -4.84 -2.22 2.87
CA VAL A 24 -3.82 -1.18 2.69
C VAL A 24 -4.51 0.18 2.72
N ASN A 25 -4.16 1.00 3.71
CA ASN A 25 -4.66 2.36 3.88
C ASN A 25 -3.58 3.23 4.58
N PRO A 26 -3.66 4.56 4.46
CA PRO A 26 -2.85 5.46 5.30
C PRO A 26 -3.19 5.30 6.78
N ASP A 27 -2.25 5.63 7.67
CA ASP A 27 -2.41 5.49 9.12
C ASP A 27 -3.63 6.25 9.68
N CYS A 28 -3.97 7.41 9.12
CA CYS A 28 -5.10 8.22 9.56
C CYS A 28 -5.70 9.08 8.43
N GLY A 29 -6.70 9.89 8.78
CA GLY A 29 -7.31 10.84 7.85
C GLY A 29 -6.34 11.91 7.36
N LEU A 30 -6.48 12.29 6.08
CA LEU A 30 -5.53 13.17 5.38
C LEU A 30 -5.82 14.68 5.56
N LYS A 31 -6.62 15.08 6.55
CA LYS A 31 -7.09 16.47 6.71
C LYS A 31 -6.00 17.53 6.87
N THR A 32 -4.79 17.12 7.28
CA THR A 32 -3.64 18.00 7.50
C THR A 32 -2.62 17.94 6.36
N ARG A 33 -2.92 17.21 5.29
CA ARG A 33 -2.04 17.04 4.13
C ARG A 33 -2.42 17.98 2.99
N GLY A 34 -1.43 18.43 2.22
CA GLY A 34 -1.63 19.13 0.96
C GLY A 34 -2.20 18.22 -0.13
N TYR A 35 -2.82 18.80 -1.15
CA TYR A 35 -3.44 18.02 -2.23
C TYR A 35 -2.41 17.25 -3.07
N ASP A 36 -1.36 17.94 -3.54
CA ASP A 36 -0.34 17.34 -4.40
C ASP A 36 0.40 16.19 -3.70
N GLU A 37 0.78 16.37 -2.43
CA GLU A 37 1.40 15.30 -1.63
C GLU A 37 0.45 14.13 -1.37
N THR A 38 -0.84 14.42 -1.18
CA THR A 38 -1.88 13.41 -0.97
C THR A 38 -2.06 12.55 -2.21
N VAL A 39 -2.23 13.19 -3.38
CA VAL A 39 -2.41 12.50 -4.65
C VAL A 39 -1.18 11.66 -4.98
N ALA A 40 0.03 12.23 -4.88
CA ALA A 40 1.27 11.50 -5.14
C ALA A 40 1.43 10.29 -4.21
N SER A 41 1.14 10.45 -2.92
CA SER A 41 1.24 9.36 -1.94
C SER A 41 0.22 8.24 -2.22
N LEU A 42 -1.03 8.59 -2.50
CA LEU A 42 -2.08 7.61 -2.77
C LEU A 42 -1.85 6.86 -4.09
N ILE A 43 -1.34 7.54 -5.12
CA ILE A 43 -0.92 6.89 -6.38
C ILE A 43 0.11 5.79 -6.08
N ASN A 44 1.13 6.11 -5.29
CA ASN A 44 2.18 5.16 -4.96
C ASN A 44 1.65 3.98 -4.12
N VAL A 45 0.76 4.23 -3.15
CA VAL A 45 0.13 3.18 -2.35
C VAL A 45 -0.69 2.21 -3.21
N VAL A 46 -1.49 2.75 -4.14
CA VAL A 46 -2.30 1.93 -5.05
C VAL A 46 -1.42 1.14 -6.02
N ALA A 47 -0.36 1.76 -6.56
CA ALA A 47 0.58 1.10 -7.46
C ALA A 47 1.29 -0.09 -6.78
N ALA A 48 1.84 0.12 -5.57
CA ALA A 48 2.46 -0.94 -4.77
C ALA A 48 1.46 -2.07 -4.48
N THR A 49 0.24 -1.73 -4.08
CA THR A 49 -0.82 -2.71 -3.79
C THR A 49 -1.17 -3.55 -5.02
N ARG A 50 -1.26 -2.96 -6.21
CA ARG A 50 -1.53 -3.69 -7.46
C ARG A 50 -0.42 -4.67 -7.79
N ALA A 51 0.84 -4.21 -7.72
CA ALA A 51 2.01 -5.04 -8.00
C ALA A 51 2.09 -6.27 -7.06
N VAL A 52 1.80 -6.09 -5.76
CA VAL A 52 1.79 -7.21 -4.81
C VAL A 52 0.61 -8.15 -5.07
N ARG A 53 -0.58 -7.63 -5.37
CA ARG A 53 -1.75 -8.45 -5.69
C ARG A 53 -1.50 -9.37 -6.89
N GLU A 54 -0.86 -8.87 -7.94
CA GLU A 54 -0.48 -9.69 -9.10
C GLU A 54 0.40 -10.87 -8.70
N ARG A 55 1.36 -10.66 -7.80
CA ARG A 55 2.24 -11.74 -7.28
C ARG A 55 1.48 -12.77 -6.44
N VAL A 56 0.61 -12.31 -5.55
CA VAL A 56 -0.17 -13.18 -4.64
C VAL A 56 -1.22 -14.00 -5.39
N HIS A 57 -1.81 -13.48 -6.46
CA HIS A 57 -2.81 -14.19 -7.27
C HIS A 57 -2.20 -15.12 -8.34
N ALA A 58 -0.91 -14.99 -8.66
CA ALA A 58 -0.22 -15.88 -9.58
C ALA A 58 0.18 -17.23 -8.95
N HIS A 59 -0.03 -17.41 -7.64
CA HIS A 59 0.23 -18.61 -6.84
C HIS A 59 -1.07 -19.19 -6.28
#